data_AF-A0A0F5VBV2-F1
#
_entry.id   AF-A0A0F5VBV2-F1
#
_cell.length_a   1.000
_cell.length_b   1.000
_cell.length_c   1.000
_cell.angle_alpha   90.00
_cell.angle_beta   90.00
_cell.angle_gamma   90.00
#
_symmetry.space_group_name_H-M   'P 1'
#
loop_
_entity.id
_entity.type
_entity.pdbx_description
1 polymer ?
#
loop_
_entity_poly.entity_id
_entity_poly.type
_entity_poly.pdbx_seq_one_letter_code
_entity_poly.pdbx_strand_id
1 'polypeptide(L)'
;MSLVKVFYQQRENGTELVNHERDLKFHREACETIDNYPWEKELELFEELGEGGGFFFTLGDMDGKFASYQFTPVESDRGSLDLQVVSKPGFIGIFGRKSVSVDFKLVSIPEAKQHIKELFEYSIDSLYQKYRK
;
A
#
# COMPACT_ATOMS: atom_id res chain seq x y z
N MET A 1 -2.77 19.75 -3.59
CA MET A 1 -3.28 18.36 -3.52
C MET A 1 -2.11 17.49 -3.15
N SER A 2 -2.21 16.70 -2.09
CA SER A 2 -1.16 15.70 -1.81
C SER A 2 -1.30 14.59 -2.84
N LEU A 3 -0.21 14.25 -3.53
CA LEU A 3 -0.18 13.12 -4.45
C LEU A 3 -0.04 11.83 -3.65
N VAL A 4 -0.63 10.74 -4.16
CA VAL A 4 -0.41 9.40 -3.60
C VAL A 4 0.90 8.90 -4.16
N LYS A 5 1.81 8.44 -3.32
CA LYS A 5 3.06 7.81 -3.74
C LYS A 5 2.90 6.29 -3.75
N VAL A 6 3.43 5.62 -4.75
CA VAL A 6 3.59 4.16 -4.73
C VAL A 6 5.07 3.82 -4.65
N PHE A 7 5.41 2.95 -3.69
CA PHE A 7 6.66 2.21 -3.68
C PHE A 7 6.34 0.74 -3.95
N TYR A 8 7.09 0.09 -4.83
CA TYR A 8 6.96 -1.34 -5.06
C TYR A 8 8.27 -1.98 -5.49
N GLN A 9 8.34 -3.31 -5.37
CA GLN A 9 9.53 -4.09 -5.69
C GLN A 9 9.20 -5.24 -6.63
N GLN A 10 10.00 -5.42 -7.67
CA GLN A 10 9.92 -6.54 -8.61
C GLN A 10 11.31 -6.89 -9.16
N ARG A 11 11.44 -8.07 -9.77
CA ARG A 11 12.67 -8.50 -10.45
C ARG A 11 12.57 -8.26 -11.95
N GLU A 12 13.49 -7.45 -12.46
CA GLU A 12 13.53 -7.16 -13.91
C GLU A 12 14.36 -8.22 -14.67
N ASN A 13 15.62 -8.43 -14.28
CA ASN A 13 16.58 -9.25 -15.04
C ASN A 13 17.49 -10.15 -14.16
N GLY A 14 17.05 -10.52 -12.96
CA GLY A 14 17.83 -11.34 -12.05
C GLY A 14 17.05 -11.77 -10.81
N THR A 15 17.76 -12.15 -9.76
CA THR A 15 17.19 -12.60 -8.48
C THR A 15 17.05 -11.47 -7.45
N GLU A 16 17.57 -10.28 -7.74
CA GLU A 16 17.52 -9.12 -6.85
C GLU A 16 16.24 -8.31 -7.07
N LEU A 17 15.57 -7.96 -5.97
CA LEU A 17 14.44 -7.03 -5.99
C LEU A 17 14.91 -5.61 -6.35
N VAL A 18 14.25 -5.03 -7.35
CA VAL A 18 14.48 -3.65 -7.79
C VAL A 18 13.40 -2.75 -7.19
N ASN A 19 13.82 -1.67 -6.54
CA ASN A 19 12.92 -0.69 -5.95
C ASN A 19 12.39 0.27 -7.02
N HIS A 20 11.08 0.47 -7.01
CA HIS A 20 10.41 1.47 -7.83
C HIS A 20 9.61 2.42 -6.95
N GLU A 21 9.68 3.71 -7.28
CA GLU A 21 8.93 4.75 -6.58
C GLU A 21 8.34 5.73 -7.60
N ARG A 22 7.06 6.05 -7.48
CA ARG A 22 6.35 6.97 -8.37
C ARG A 22 5.29 7.77 -7.62
N ASP A 23 5.10 9.02 -8.02
CA ASP A 23 3.95 9.82 -7.60
C ASP A 23 2.77 9.56 -8.56
N LEU A 24 1.61 9.29 -7.99
CA LEU A 24 0.36 8.98 -8.67
C LEU A 24 -0.62 10.14 -8.49
N LYS A 25 -1.16 10.63 -9.61
CA LYS A 25 -2.14 11.71 -9.63
C LYS A 25 -3.57 11.18 -9.61
N PHE A 26 -3.79 9.99 -10.16
CA PHE A 26 -5.09 9.37 -10.34
C PHE A 26 -5.08 7.89 -9.94
N HIS A 27 -6.21 7.41 -9.42
CA HIS A 27 -6.40 6.01 -9.05
C HIS A 27 -6.10 5.02 -10.18
N ARG A 28 -6.38 5.38 -11.44
CA ARG A 28 -6.06 4.54 -12.60
C ARG A 28 -4.56 4.19 -12.70
N GLU A 29 -3.68 5.09 -12.27
CA GLU A 29 -2.22 4.85 -12.33
C GLU A 29 -1.80 3.82 -11.27
N ALA A 30 -2.51 3.77 -10.13
CA ALA A 30 -2.34 2.70 -9.15
C ALA A 30 -2.82 1.35 -9.71
N CYS A 31 -3.98 1.34 -10.39
CA CYS A 31 -4.48 0.14 -11.06
C CYS A 31 -3.49 -0.37 -12.11
N GLU A 32 -2.99 0.52 -12.99
CA GLU A 32 -1.99 0.19 -14.01
C GLU A 32 -0.71 -0.35 -13.39
N THR A 33 -0.28 0.18 -12.24
CA THR A 33 0.91 -0.33 -11.53
C THR A 33 0.70 -1.77 -11.05
N ILE A 34 -0.48 -2.08 -10.51
CA ILE A 34 -0.85 -3.43 -10.06
C ILE A 34 -1.01 -4.39 -11.25
N ASP A 35 -1.62 -3.93 -12.34
CA ASP A 35 -1.89 -4.73 -13.54
C ASP A 35 -0.63 -5.10 -14.32
N ASN A 36 0.38 -4.22 -14.31
CA ASN A 36 1.65 -4.47 -14.99
C ASN A 36 2.66 -5.23 -14.12
N TYR A 37 2.31 -5.55 -12.87
CA TYR A 37 3.18 -6.31 -12.00
C TYR A 37 3.27 -7.78 -12.46
N PRO A 38 4.47 -8.38 -12.49
CA PRO A 38 4.64 -9.76 -12.95
C PRO A 38 4.28 -10.78 -11.85
N TRP A 39 3.01 -10.82 -11.45
CA TRP A 39 2.47 -11.61 -10.34
C TRP A 39 2.97 -13.05 -10.30
N GLU A 40 2.73 -13.83 -11.35
CA GLU A 40 3.08 -15.25 -11.41
C GLU A 40 4.59 -15.46 -11.23
N LYS A 41 5.41 -14.69 -11.96
CA LYS A 41 6.87 -14.79 -11.90
C LYS A 41 7.41 -14.42 -10.51
N GLU A 42 6.88 -13.38 -9.87
CA GLU A 42 7.34 -12.98 -8.54
C GLU A 42 6.94 -13.99 -7.46
N LEU A 43 5.79 -14.65 -7.60
CA LEU A 43 5.36 -15.72 -6.71
C LEU A 43 6.25 -16.95 -6.85
N GLU A 44 6.57 -17.38 -8.08
CA GLU A 44 7.52 -18.47 -8.32
C GLU A 44 8.89 -18.19 -7.70
N LEU A 45 9.40 -16.96 -7.89
CA LEU A 45 10.71 -16.56 -7.34
C LEU A 45 10.67 -16.39 -5.81
N PHE A 46 9.53 -16.03 -5.22
CA PHE A 46 9.36 -16.05 -3.78
C PHE A 46 9.46 -17.46 -3.20
N GLU A 47 8.85 -18.46 -3.85
CA GLU A 47 8.96 -19.86 -3.41
C GLU A 47 10.41 -20.37 -3.47
N GLU A 48 11.18 -19.96 -4.47
CA GLU A 48 12.59 -20.35 -4.63
C GLU A 48 13.53 -19.61 -3.66
N LEU A 49 13.35 -18.30 -3.51
CA LEU A 49 14.33 -17.42 -2.85
C LEU A 49 13.93 -17.02 -1.42
N GLY A 50 12.66 -17.22 -1.03
CA GLY A 50 12.11 -16.82 0.27
C GLY A 50 11.88 -15.32 0.44
N GLU A 51 12.06 -14.54 -0.62
CA GLU A 51 11.97 -13.08 -0.66
C GLU A 51 11.05 -12.63 -1.80
N GLY A 52 10.02 -11.87 -1.45
CA GLY A 52 9.01 -11.36 -2.38
C GLY A 52 8.85 -9.84 -2.24
N GLY A 53 8.35 -9.23 -3.31
CA GLY A 53 8.01 -7.82 -3.31
C GLY A 53 6.64 -7.52 -2.70
N GLY A 54 6.24 -6.26 -2.81
CA GLY A 54 4.93 -5.78 -2.42
C GLY A 54 4.76 -4.32 -2.83
N PHE A 55 3.58 -3.77 -2.56
CA PHE A 55 3.25 -2.39 -2.86
C PHE A 55 2.97 -1.63 -1.57
N PHE A 56 3.40 -0.38 -1.52
CA PHE A 56 3.04 0.60 -0.50
C PHE A 56 2.48 1.83 -1.21
N PHE A 57 1.17 2.03 -1.11
CA PHE A 57 0.48 3.21 -1.62
C PHE A 57 0.24 4.17 -0.47
N THR A 58 0.86 5.36 -0.51
CA THR A 58 0.89 6.28 0.63
C THR A 58 0.38 7.66 0.24
N LEU A 59 -0.60 8.16 0.98
CA LEU A 59 -1.03 9.55 0.98
C LEU A 59 -0.43 10.26 2.19
N GLY A 60 0.34 11.33 1.97
CA GLY A 60 0.94 12.13 3.05
C GLY A 60 2.39 11.72 3.35
N ASP A 61 2.80 11.88 4.61
CA ASP A 61 4.19 11.70 5.07
C ASP A 61 4.26 10.63 6.17
N MET A 62 5.05 9.58 5.93
CA MET A 62 5.25 8.43 6.82
C MET A 62 5.81 8.84 8.19
N ASP A 63 6.59 9.93 8.26
CA ASP A 63 7.14 10.45 9.52
C ASP A 63 6.15 11.35 10.28
N GLY A 64 4.99 11.64 9.68
CA GLY A 64 4.00 12.56 10.21
C GLY A 64 2.58 12.03 10.09
N LYS A 65 1.82 12.65 9.19
CA LYS A 65 0.41 12.36 8.95
C LYS A 65 0.27 11.64 7.62
N PHE A 66 -0.23 10.41 7.65
CA PHE A 66 -0.37 9.59 6.44
C PHE A 66 -1.54 8.61 6.50
N ALA A 67 -1.90 8.10 5.32
CA ALA A 67 -2.63 6.86 5.14
C ALA A 67 -1.86 6.00 4.13
N SER A 68 -1.64 4.72 4.44
CA SER A 68 -0.88 3.81 3.60
C SER A 68 -1.59 2.47 3.47
N TYR A 69 -1.77 2.00 2.24
CA TYR A 69 -2.14 0.63 1.95
C TYR A 69 -0.88 -0.16 1.59
N GLN A 70 -0.62 -1.23 2.33
CA GLN A 70 0.35 -2.26 1.96
C GLN A 70 -0.38 -3.41 1.29
N PHE A 71 0.02 -3.76 0.07
CA PHE A 71 -0.53 -4.89 -0.67
C PHE A 71 0.59 -5.86 -1.01
N THR A 72 0.57 -7.07 -0.45
CA THR A 72 1.61 -8.07 -0.63
C THR A 72 1.06 -9.23 -1.45
N PRO A 73 1.66 -9.59 -2.59
CA PRO A 73 1.26 -10.77 -3.36
C PRO A 73 1.30 -12.05 -2.52
N VAL A 74 0.27 -12.89 -2.68
CA VAL A 74 0.17 -14.21 -2.01
C VAL A 74 -0.25 -15.29 -3.01
N GLU A 75 -1.16 -14.96 -3.92
CA GLU A 75 -1.63 -15.82 -5.01
C GLU A 75 -1.63 -15.00 -6.32
N SER A 76 -1.75 -15.65 -7.48
CA SER A 76 -1.67 -14.96 -8.78
C SER A 76 -2.80 -13.93 -8.99
N ASP A 77 -3.92 -14.08 -8.28
CA ASP A 77 -5.07 -13.17 -8.32
C ASP A 77 -5.37 -12.47 -6.98
N ARG A 78 -4.56 -12.70 -5.92
CA ARG A 78 -4.84 -12.22 -4.55
C ARG A 78 -3.60 -11.85 -3.76
N GLY A 79 -3.78 -11.01 -2.76
CA GLY A 79 -2.72 -10.62 -1.83
C GLY A 79 -3.25 -10.22 -0.47
N SER A 80 -2.35 -10.16 0.51
CA SER A 80 -2.65 -9.59 1.83
C SER A 80 -2.74 -8.08 1.70
N LEU A 81 -3.79 -7.48 2.25
CA LEU A 81 -3.98 -6.04 2.25
C LEU A 81 -4.11 -5.50 3.67
N ASP A 82 -3.26 -4.53 3.99
CA ASP A 82 -3.25 -3.84 5.27
C ASP A 82 -3.36 -2.34 5.06
N LEU A 83 -4.13 -1.66 5.90
CA LEU A 83 -4.20 -0.21 5.97
C LEU A 83 -3.59 0.28 7.27
N GLN A 84 -2.77 1.30 7.17
CA GLN A 84 -2.34 2.11 8.31
C GLN A 84 -2.75 3.57 8.09
N VAL A 85 -3.40 4.17 9.08
CA VAL A 85 -3.70 5.60 9.07
C VAL A 85 -3.14 6.25 10.32
N VAL A 86 -2.42 7.36 10.15
CA VAL A 86 -1.94 8.23 11.22
C VAL A 86 -2.48 9.64 10.95
N SER A 87 -3.51 10.03 11.69
CA SER A 87 -4.14 11.36 11.59
C SER A 87 -3.43 12.40 12.46
N LYS A 88 -2.80 11.96 13.55
CA LYS A 88 -1.96 12.81 14.41
C LYS A 88 -0.74 12.01 14.89
N PRO A 89 0.49 12.38 14.49
CA PRO A 89 1.69 11.79 15.07
C PRO A 89 1.76 12.13 16.56
N GLY A 90 2.27 11.20 17.37
CA GLY A 90 2.50 11.48 18.79
C GLY A 90 3.67 12.46 18.94
N PHE A 91 3.55 13.43 19.83
CA PHE A 91 4.69 14.22 20.31
C PHE A 91 5.18 13.65 21.64
N ILE A 92 6.49 13.74 21.89
CA ILE A 92 7.10 13.31 23.15
C ILE A 92 6.42 14.06 24.31
N GLY A 93 5.73 13.31 25.17
CA GLY A 93 5.27 13.76 26.48
C GLY A 93 3.83 14.26 26.63
N ILE A 94 3.09 14.64 25.58
CA ILE A 94 1.72 15.16 25.76
C ILE A 94 0.78 14.81 24.58
N PHE A 95 -0.24 13.99 24.86
CA PHE A 95 -1.40 13.58 24.03
C PHE A 95 -1.21 12.66 22.81
N GLY A 96 -1.53 11.38 23.07
CA GLY A 96 -2.21 10.37 22.23
C GLY A 96 -2.07 10.45 20.71
N ARG A 97 -1.18 9.61 20.15
CA ARG A 97 -1.14 9.27 18.73
C ARG A 97 -2.55 8.86 18.27
N LYS A 98 -3.03 9.47 17.18
CA LYS A 98 -4.28 9.05 16.52
C LYS A 98 -3.94 8.19 15.33
N SER A 99 -3.93 6.88 15.54
CA SER A 99 -3.71 5.91 14.47
C SER A 99 -4.72 4.78 14.51
N VAL A 100 -4.97 4.19 13.36
CA VAL A 100 -5.72 2.94 13.21
C VAL A 100 -5.00 2.05 12.20
N SER A 101 -5.03 0.75 12.45
CA SER A 101 -4.56 -0.28 11.52
C SER A 101 -5.71 -1.23 11.24
N VAL A 102 -5.88 -1.62 9.98
CA VAL A 102 -6.91 -2.56 9.55
C VAL A 102 -6.25 -3.62 8.69
N ASP A 103 -6.44 -4.87 9.08
CA ASP A 103 -6.00 -6.05 8.32
C ASP A 103 -7.22 -6.57 7.56
N PHE A 104 -7.23 -6.39 6.24
CA PHE A 104 -8.29 -6.87 5.36
C PHE A 104 -8.11 -8.34 4.96
N LYS A 105 -7.05 -8.99 5.46
CA LYS A 105 -6.66 -10.35 5.14
C LYS A 105 -6.33 -10.49 3.65
N LEU A 106 -6.57 -11.68 3.11
CA LEU A 106 -6.42 -11.99 1.70
C LEU A 106 -7.59 -11.39 0.93
N VAL A 107 -7.28 -10.52 -0.03
CA VAL A 107 -8.24 -9.89 -0.93
C VAL A 107 -7.84 -10.12 -2.38
N SER A 108 -8.83 -10.13 -3.27
CA SER A 108 -8.56 -10.18 -4.72
C SER A 108 -7.95 -8.87 -5.22
N ILE A 109 -7.25 -8.94 -6.37
CA ILE A 109 -6.70 -7.74 -7.02
C ILE A 109 -7.78 -6.65 -7.26
N PRO A 110 -9.00 -6.95 -7.75
CA PRO A 110 -10.05 -5.95 -7.88
C PRO A 110 -10.47 -5.32 -6.55
N GLU A 111 -10.58 -6.10 -5.47
CA GLU A 111 -10.92 -5.60 -4.14
C GLU A 111 -9.81 -4.68 -3.60
N ALA A 112 -8.55 -5.07 -3.72
CA ALA A 112 -7.41 -4.24 -3.35
C ALA A 112 -7.44 -2.89 -4.07
N LYS A 113 -7.71 -2.90 -5.40
CA LYS A 113 -7.86 -1.66 -6.18
C LYS A 113 -9.00 -0.79 -5.65
N GLN A 114 -10.14 -1.36 -5.25
CA GLN A 114 -11.24 -0.60 -4.67
C GLN A 114 -10.86 0.03 -3.33
N HIS A 115 -10.15 -0.69 -2.46
CA HIS A 115 -9.66 -0.13 -1.20
C HIS A 115 -8.64 1.00 -1.42
N ILE A 116 -7.67 0.79 -2.31
CA ILE A 116 -6.61 1.79 -2.62
C ILE A 116 -7.21 3.08 -3.20
N LYS A 117 -8.36 3.00 -3.89
CA LYS A 117 -9.10 4.15 -4.40
C LYS A 117 -9.38 5.20 -3.32
N GLU A 118 -9.55 4.77 -2.08
CA GLU A 118 -9.85 5.64 -0.96
C GLU A 118 -8.76 6.69 -0.70
N LEU A 119 -7.49 6.40 -1.04
CA LEU A 119 -6.39 7.37 -0.95
C LEU A 119 -6.56 8.55 -1.90
N PHE A 120 -7.37 8.41 -2.95
CA PHE A 120 -7.65 9.43 -3.94
C PHE A 120 -8.97 10.17 -3.67
N GLU A 121 -9.85 9.59 -2.84
CA GLU A 121 -11.20 10.12 -2.58
C GLU A 121 -11.33 10.78 -1.21
N TYR A 122 -10.50 10.38 -0.24
CA TYR A 122 -10.62 10.82 1.14
C TYR A 122 -9.37 11.55 1.64
N SER A 123 -9.58 12.46 2.59
CA SER A 123 -8.48 12.98 3.40
C SER A 123 -8.03 11.93 4.43
N ILE A 124 -6.79 12.05 4.93
CA ILE A 124 -6.25 11.19 5.99
C ILE A 124 -7.14 11.21 7.25
N ASP A 125 -7.70 12.37 7.61
CA ASP A 125 -8.60 12.44 8.77
C ASP A 125 -9.92 11.73 8.52
N SER A 126 -10.47 11.84 7.31
CA SER A 126 -11.69 11.13 6.91
C SER A 126 -11.48 9.61 6.95
N LEU A 127 -10.33 9.12 6.49
CA LEU A 127 -9.96 7.70 6.58
C LEU A 127 -9.81 7.25 8.03
N TYR A 128 -9.14 8.05 8.88
CA TYR A 128 -9.05 7.75 10.31
C TYR A 128 -10.43 7.65 10.95
N GLN A 129 -11.35 8.58 10.65
CA GLN A 129 -12.73 8.52 11.16
C GLN A 129 -13.50 7.30 10.66
N LYS A 130 -13.28 6.91 9.40
CA LYS A 130 -13.93 5.74 8.78
C LYS A 130 -13.56 4.45 9.49
N TYR A 131 -12.28 4.26 9.82
CA TYR A 131 -11.76 2.98 10.30
C TYR A 131 -11.56 2.88 11.81
N ARG A 132 -11.51 3.98 12.57
CA ARG A 132 -11.26 3.95 14.04
C ARG A 132 -12.39 3.36 14.92
N LYS A 133 -13.43 2.80 14.32
CA LYS A 133 -14.62 2.34 15.06
C LYS A 133 -14.33 1.12 15.92
#